data_AF-A0AB35HCH5-F1
#
_entry.id   AF-A0AB35HCH5-F1
#
_cell.length_a   1.000
_cell.length_b   1.000
_cell.length_c   1.000
_cell.angle_alpha   90.00
_cell.angle_beta   90.00
_cell.angle_gamma   90.00
#
_symmetry.space_group_name_H-M   'P 1'
#
loop_
_entity.id
_entity.type
_entity.pdbx_description
1 polymer ?
#
loop_
_entity_poly.entity_id
_entity_poly.type
_entity_poly.pdbx_seq_one_letter_code
_entity_poly.pdbx_strand_id
1 'polypeptide(L)' 'MDIQHLQYFVSVATHGSFTKAARECYVSQPTISKMIKSFEEELGVPLFN' A
#
# COMPACT_ATOMS: atom_id res chain seq x y z
N MET A 1 4.72 -12.86 2.47
CA MET A 1 5.41 -11.62 2.08
C MET A 1 5.73 -11.64 0.59
N ASP A 2 5.04 -10.82 -0.21
CA ASP A 2 5.31 -10.57 -1.63
C ASP A 2 6.04 -9.22 -1.78
N ILE A 3 7.02 -9.12 -2.67
CA ILE A 3 7.75 -7.86 -2.95
C ILE A 3 6.80 -6.75 -3.41
N GLN A 4 5.68 -7.10 -4.02
CA GLN A 4 4.67 -6.16 -4.46
C GLN A 4 4.04 -5.38 -3.28
N HIS A 5 3.89 -6.01 -2.10
CA HIS A 5 3.42 -5.32 -0.88
C HIS A 5 4.40 -4.22 -0.45
N LEU A 6 5.70 -4.49 -0.51
CA LEU A 6 6.74 -3.52 -0.15
C LEU A 6 6.77 -2.34 -1.12
N GLN A 7 6.62 -2.59 -2.43
CA GLN A 7 6.56 -1.52 -3.44
C GLN A 7 5.38 -0.58 -3.18
N TYR A 8 4.20 -1.14 -2.91
CA TYR A 8 3.01 -0.36 -2.58
C TYR A 8 3.17 0.40 -1.27
N PHE A 9 3.74 -0.22 -0.24
CA PHE A 9 4.03 0.43 1.03
C PHE A 9 4.95 1.64 0.86
N VAL A 10 6.08 1.46 0.15
CA VAL A 10 7.04 2.55 -0.12
C VAL A 10 6.38 3.67 -0.91
N SER A 11 5.55 3.35 -1.91
CA SER A 11 4.82 4.35 -2.70
C SER A 11 3.84 5.15 -1.83
N VAL A 12 3.03 4.50 -0.98
CA VAL A 12 2.10 5.18 -0.07
C VAL A 12 2.85 6.05 0.92
N ALA A 13 3.93 5.55 1.53
CA ALA A 13 4.76 6.29 2.47
C ALA A 13 5.43 7.52 1.82
N THR A 14 5.84 7.41 0.54
CA THR A 14 6.48 8.49 -0.21
C THR A 14 5.48 9.60 -0.56
N HIS A 15 4.26 9.22 -0.96
CA HIS A 15 3.26 10.19 -1.41
C HIS A 15 2.35 10.72 -0.30
N GLY A 16 2.27 10.02 0.85
CA GLY A 16 1.30 10.29 1.91
C GLY A 16 -0.15 10.20 1.46
N SER A 17 -0.42 9.48 0.35
CA SER A 17 -1.74 9.43 -0.27
C SER A 17 -1.92 8.14 -1.08
N PHE A 18 -2.91 7.33 -0.69
CA PHE A 18 -3.29 6.13 -1.42
C PHE A 18 -3.70 6.42 -2.87
N THR A 19 -4.39 7.54 -3.13
CA THR A 19 -4.81 7.91 -4.49
C THR A 19 -3.61 8.25 -5.38
N LYS A 20 -2.60 8.95 -4.86
CA LYS A 20 -1.38 9.27 -5.62
C LYS A 20 -0.54 8.01 -5.84
N ALA A 21 -0.35 7.21 -4.80
CA ALA A 21 0.39 5.95 -4.89
C ALA A 21 -0.24 4.97 -5.88
N ALA A 22 -1.57 4.87 -5.91
CA ALA A 22 -2.29 4.03 -6.88
C ALA A 22 -2.01 4.45 -8.33
N ARG A 23 -2.01 5.77 -8.60
CA ARG A 23 -1.68 6.31 -9.93
C ARG A 23 -0.24 6.01 -10.33
N GLU A 24 0.71 6.21 -9.42
CA GLU A 24 2.13 5.92 -9.64
C GLU A 24 2.37 4.43 -9.92
N CYS A 25 1.68 3.57 -9.18
CA CYS A 25 1.79 2.12 -9.32
C CYS A 25 0.88 1.53 -10.41
N TYR A 26 0.19 2.36 -11.20
CA TYR A 26 -0.74 1.94 -12.28
C TYR A 26 -1.83 0.96 -11.82
N VAL A 27 -2.36 1.15 -10.62
CA VAL A 27 -3.45 0.34 -10.05
C VAL A 27 -4.60 1.23 -9.57
N SER A 28 -5.73 0.60 -9.25
CA SER A 28 -6.84 1.31 -8.62
C SER A 28 -6.53 1.62 -7.15
N GLN A 29 -7.11 2.69 -6.60
CA GLN A 29 -6.98 3.01 -5.18
C GLN A 29 -7.51 1.88 -4.27
N PRO A 30 -8.66 1.23 -4.56
CA PRO A 30 -9.11 0.07 -3.80
C PRO A 30 -8.12 -1.10 -3.81
N THR A 31 -7.43 -1.32 -4.94
CA THR A 31 -6.40 -2.37 -5.07
C THR A 31 -5.26 -2.13 -4.09
N ILE A 32 -4.65 -0.94 -4.12
CA ILE A 32 -3.50 -0.65 -3.26
C ILE A 32 -3.91 -0.64 -1.77
N SER A 33 -5.10 -0.12 -1.42
CA SER A 33 -5.60 -0.17 -0.05
C SER A 33 -5.80 -1.59 0.46
N LYS A 34 -6.34 -2.50 -0.37
CA LYS A 34 -6.50 -3.91 0.00
C LYS A 34 -5.15 -4.59 0.23
N MET A 35 -4.16 -4.30 -0.61
CA MET A 35 -2.82 -4.89 -0.51
C MET A 35 -2.07 -4.39 0.73
N ILE A 36 -2.16 -3.08 1.03
CA ILE A 36 -1.60 -2.52 2.27
C ILE A 36 -2.28 -3.13 3.50
N LYS A 37 -3.61 -3.25 3.50
CA LYS A 37 -4.33 -3.87 4.61
C LYS A 37 -3.91 -5.33 4.83
N SER A 38 -3.78 -6.10 3.76
CA SER A 38 -3.26 -7.48 3.86
C SER A 38 -1.83 -7.53 4.41
N PHE A 39 -1.03 -6.51 4.13
CA PHE A 39 0.33 -6.41 4.64
C PHE A 39 0.36 -6.04 6.13
N GLU A 40 -0.49 -5.10 6.56
CA GLU A 40 -0.71 -4.78 7.98
C GLU A 40 -1.18 -6.01 8.78
N GLU A 41 -2.08 -6.81 8.20
CA GLU A 41 -2.55 -8.07 8.80
C GLU A 41 -1.43 -9.11 8.92
N GLU A 42 -0.56 -9.25 7.92
CA GLU A 42 0.61 -10.13 7.96
C GLU A 42 1.62 -9.69 9.05
N LEU A 43 1.80 -8.38 9.23
CA LEU A 43 2.70 -7.82 10.23
C LEU A 43 2.08 -7.73 11.63
N GLY A 44 0.76 -7.79 11.75
CA GLY A 44 0.02 -7.63 13.00
C GLY A 44 0.02 -6.20 13.56
N VAL A 45 0.26 -5.20 12.71
CA VAL A 45 0.40 -3.79 13.11
C VAL A 45 -0.12 -2.86 12.01
N PRO A 46 -0.89 -1.80 12.35
CA PRO A 46 -1.27 -0.77 11.38
C PRO A 46 -0.04 0.04 10.95
N LEU A 47 0.11 0.25 9.65
CA LEU A 47 1.18 1.03 9.04
C LEU A 47 0.72 2.44 8.68
N PHE A 48 -0.57 2.61 8.35
CA PHE A 48 -1.17 3.90 8.01
C PHE A 48 -2.49 4.10 8.77
N ASN A 49 -2.96 5.36 8.84
CA ASN A 49 -4.21 5.76 9.50
C ASN A 49 -5.32 6.05 8.47
#